data_AF-A0A015JJ33-F1
#
_entry.id   AF-A0A015JJ33-F1
#
_cell.length_a   1.000
_cell.length_b   1.000
_cell.length_c   1.000
_cell.angle_alpha   90.00
_cell.angle_beta   90.00
_cell.angle_gamma   90.00
#
_symmetry.space_group_name_H-M   'P 1'
#
loop_
_entity.id
_entity.type
_entity.pdbx_description
1 polymer ?
#
loop_
_entity_poly.entity_id
_entity_poly.type
_entity_poly.pdbx_seq_one_letter_code
_entity_poly.pdbx_strand_id
1 'polypeptide(L)'
;MNIVNGIRPKIVPGTQLEYKNLMKQCWDADPSKRPDIYTLTDEMDKLNLFYQTKSTELSQLEENNNFEMENYTRSSKLFTSKLHQFDNLPEPRNATEGIY
;
A
#
# COMPACT_ATOMS: atom_id res chain seq x y z
N MET A 1 10.99 -8.13 -14.67
CA MET A 1 9.97 -7.27 -14.05
C MET A 1 9.15 -8.18 -13.14
N ASN A 2 9.14 -7.98 -11.83
CA ASN A 2 8.54 -8.94 -10.89
C ASN A 2 7.05 -8.66 -10.61
N ILE A 3 6.59 -7.45 -10.97
CA ILE A 3 5.22 -6.98 -10.75
C ILE A 3 4.23 -7.75 -11.62
N VAL A 4 4.61 -8.06 -12.88
CA VAL A 4 3.81 -8.92 -13.79
C VAL A 4 3.61 -10.33 -13.22
N ASN A 5 4.55 -10.82 -12.41
CA ASN A 5 4.43 -12.13 -11.76
C ASN A 5 3.57 -12.09 -10.49
N GLY A 6 2.99 -10.93 -10.16
CA GLY A 6 2.14 -10.74 -8.99
C GLY A 6 2.85 -10.28 -7.73
N ILE A 7 4.16 -10.01 -7.76
CA ILE A 7 4.87 -9.49 -6.58
C ILE A 7 4.34 -8.08 -6.25
N ARG A 8 4.05 -7.84 -4.97
CA ARG A 8 3.58 -6.56 -4.41
C ARG A 8 4.47 -6.13 -3.24
N PRO A 9 4.48 -4.83 -2.89
CA PRO A 9 5.20 -4.34 -1.72
C PRO A 9 4.79 -5.09 -0.44
N LYS A 10 5.78 -5.33 0.44
CA LYS A 10 5.51 -5.87 1.77
C LYS A 10 4.79 -4.79 2.59
N ILE A 11 3.73 -5.19 3.27
CA ILE A 11 3.01 -4.33 4.20
C ILE A 11 3.77 -4.33 5.53
N VAL A 12 3.96 -3.15 6.12
CA VAL A 12 4.67 -2.98 7.38
C VAL A 12 3.88 -3.65 8.53
N PRO A 13 4.53 -4.41 9.43
CA PRO A 13 3.87 -4.90 10.64
C PRO A 13 3.27 -3.75 11.46
N GLY A 14 2.10 -3.94 12.05
CA GLY A 14 1.38 -2.88 12.78
C GLY A 14 0.49 -1.98 11.92
N THR A 15 0.55 -2.06 10.57
CA THR A 15 -0.45 -1.40 9.72
C THR A 15 -1.85 -1.94 10.03
N GLN A 16 -2.83 -1.05 10.20
CA GLN A 16 -4.21 -1.43 10.48
C GLN A 16 -4.86 -2.08 9.25
N LEU A 17 -5.82 -2.98 9.49
CA LEU A 17 -6.38 -3.87 8.46
C LEU A 17 -6.99 -3.09 7.29
N GLU A 18 -7.65 -1.99 7.59
CA GLU A 18 -8.35 -1.14 6.65
C GLU A 18 -7.37 -0.50 5.66
N TYR A 19 -6.24 0.04 6.16
CA TYR A 19 -5.14 0.49 5.31
C TYR A 19 -4.55 -0.64 4.48
N LYS A 20 -4.40 -1.86 5.03
CA LYS A 20 -3.91 -3.02 4.25
C LYS A 20 -4.84 -3.34 3.07
N ASN A 21 -6.13 -3.28 3.29
CA ASN A 21 -7.13 -3.57 2.27
C ASN A 21 -7.14 -2.49 1.19
N LEU A 22 -7.05 -1.21 1.57
CA LEU A 22 -6.96 -0.10 0.63
C LEU A 22 -5.69 -0.19 -0.23
N MET A 23 -4.52 -0.43 0.39
CA MET A 23 -3.27 -0.67 -0.34
C MET A 23 -3.40 -1.82 -1.33
N LYS A 24 -4.09 -2.91 -0.94
CA LYS A 24 -4.33 -4.06 -1.80
C LYS A 24 -5.16 -3.73 -3.04
N GLN A 25 -6.22 -2.92 -2.88
CA GLN A 25 -7.06 -2.49 -4.00
C GLN A 25 -6.29 -1.59 -4.97
N CYS A 26 -5.45 -0.68 -4.47
CA CYS A 26 -4.66 0.23 -5.31
C CYS A 26 -3.70 -0.48 -6.28
N TRP A 27 -3.24 -1.69 -5.94
CA TRP A 27 -2.33 -2.47 -6.77
C TRP A 27 -2.95 -3.78 -7.29
N ASP A 28 -4.27 -3.82 -7.42
CA ASP A 28 -4.96 -4.97 -8.02
C ASP A 28 -4.44 -5.17 -9.47
N ALA A 29 -4.27 -6.43 -9.85
CA ALA A 29 -3.93 -6.82 -11.22
C ALA A 29 -4.98 -6.33 -12.22
N ASP A 30 -6.26 -6.36 -11.85
CA ASP A 30 -7.37 -5.83 -12.63
C ASP A 30 -7.48 -4.31 -12.46
N PRO A 31 -7.24 -3.51 -13.51
CA PRO A 31 -7.34 -2.06 -13.44
C PRO A 31 -8.73 -1.56 -13.04
N SER A 32 -9.79 -2.31 -13.34
CA SER A 32 -11.18 -1.92 -13.03
C SER A 32 -11.51 -2.01 -11.54
N LYS A 33 -10.73 -2.78 -10.78
CA LYS A 33 -10.86 -2.91 -9.32
C LYS A 33 -10.06 -1.86 -8.55
N ARG A 34 -9.23 -1.07 -9.24
CA ARG A 34 -8.45 -0.02 -8.59
C ARG A 34 -9.37 1.18 -8.32
N PRO A 35 -9.30 1.78 -7.12
CA PRO A 35 -10.00 3.02 -6.89
C PRO A 35 -9.42 4.12 -7.78
N ASP A 36 -10.28 4.99 -8.26
CA ASP A 36 -9.84 6.27 -8.80
C ASP A 36 -9.29 7.18 -7.69
N ILE A 37 -8.70 8.30 -8.08
CA ILE A 37 -8.03 9.20 -7.13
C ILE A 37 -8.99 9.85 -6.13
N TYR A 38 -10.23 10.14 -6.53
CA TYR A 38 -11.23 10.74 -5.65
C TYR A 38 -11.71 9.70 -4.64
N THR A 39 -12.07 8.49 -5.11
CA THR A 39 -12.44 7.37 -4.23
C THR A 39 -11.32 7.06 -3.23
N LEU A 40 -10.06 7.02 -3.66
CA LEU A 40 -8.92 6.78 -2.79
C LEU A 40 -8.75 7.87 -1.72
N THR A 41 -8.93 9.15 -2.11
CA THR A 41 -8.80 10.29 -1.19
C THR A 41 -9.90 10.24 -0.13
N ASP A 42 -11.14 10.00 -0.53
CA ASP A 42 -12.28 9.90 0.39
C ASP A 42 -12.11 8.75 1.39
N GLU A 43 -11.64 7.58 0.94
CA GLU A 43 -11.37 6.45 1.84
C GLU A 43 -10.23 6.76 2.81
N MET A 44 -9.17 7.44 2.35
CA MET A 44 -8.06 7.86 3.21
C MET A 44 -8.54 8.83 4.30
N ASP A 45 -9.37 9.81 3.95
CA ASP A 45 -9.92 10.80 4.89
C ASP A 45 -10.84 10.15 5.91
N LYS A 46 -11.69 9.20 5.50
CA LYS A 46 -12.55 8.41 6.40
C LYS A 46 -11.71 7.62 7.41
N LEU A 47 -10.67 6.92 6.94
CA LEU A 47 -9.79 6.15 7.82
C LEU A 47 -9.05 7.07 8.79
N ASN A 48 -8.50 8.17 8.29
CA ASN A 48 -7.80 9.15 9.12
C ASN A 48 -8.72 9.73 10.21
N LEU A 49 -9.96 10.07 9.87
CA LEU A 49 -10.95 10.53 10.84
C LEU A 49 -11.28 9.42 11.85
N PHE A 50 -11.56 8.21 11.39
CA PHE A 50 -11.90 7.07 12.26
C PHE A 50 -10.81 6.80 13.30
N TYR A 51 -9.54 6.78 12.90
CA TYR A 51 -8.45 6.53 13.85
C TYR A 51 -8.11 7.73 14.72
N GLN A 52 -8.32 8.97 14.25
CA GLN A 52 -8.19 10.14 15.12
C GLN A 52 -9.27 10.14 16.20
N THR A 53 -10.53 9.86 15.86
CA THR A 53 -11.63 9.78 16.83
C THR A 53 -11.42 8.63 17.80
N LYS A 54 -11.10 7.42 17.30
CA LYS A 54 -10.80 6.26 18.13
C LYS A 54 -9.60 6.49 19.04
N SER A 55 -8.56 7.17 18.54
CA SER A 55 -7.42 7.59 19.37
C SER A 55 -7.86 8.59 20.43
N THR A 56 -8.74 9.54 20.12
CA THR A 56 -9.21 10.53 21.11
C THR A 56 -10.00 9.87 22.26
N GLU A 57 -10.76 8.82 21.95
CA GLU A 57 -11.45 8.00 22.94
C GLU A 57 -10.47 7.12 23.75
N LEU A 58 -9.41 6.61 23.14
CA LEU A 58 -8.38 5.76 23.78
C LEU A 58 -7.28 6.57 24.50
N SER A 59 -7.02 7.82 24.11
CA SER A 59 -6.03 8.71 24.72
C SER A 59 -6.43 9.17 26.11
N GLN A 60 -7.67 8.90 26.55
CA GLN A 60 -8.04 8.97 27.96
C GLN A 60 -7.46 7.80 28.79
N LEU A 61 -6.88 6.77 28.15
CA LEU A 61 -6.53 5.51 28.79
C LEU A 61 -5.07 5.07 28.63
N GLU A 62 -4.33 5.42 27.58
CA GLU A 62 -2.90 5.04 27.51
C GLU A 62 -2.11 5.91 26.53
N GLU A 63 -1.29 6.82 27.08
CA GLU A 63 -0.14 7.37 26.38
C GLU A 63 0.89 6.26 26.15
N ASN A 64 1.53 6.27 24.98
CA ASN A 64 2.87 5.77 24.64
C ASN A 64 2.86 4.93 23.35
N ASN A 65 3.12 5.56 22.20
CA ASN A 65 3.68 4.83 21.05
C ASN A 65 4.72 5.71 20.35
N ASN A 66 5.98 5.41 20.64
CA ASN A 66 7.15 6.03 20.03
C ASN A 66 7.33 5.47 18.61
N PHE A 67 6.96 6.23 17.58
CA PHE A 67 7.14 5.84 16.19
C PHE A 67 8.58 6.15 15.77
N GLU A 68 9.44 5.13 15.75
CA GLU A 68 10.80 5.27 15.22
C GLU A 68 10.75 5.46 13.70
N MET A 69 10.95 6.71 13.27
CA MET A 69 11.10 7.07 11.87
C MET A 69 12.48 6.63 11.37
N GLU A 70 12.52 5.52 10.62
CA GLU A 70 13.73 5.12 9.90
C GLU A 70 14.11 6.23 8.91
N ASN A 71 15.26 6.87 9.14
CA ASN A 71 15.81 7.88 8.25
C ASN A 71 16.20 7.21 6.92
N TYR A 72 15.31 7.27 5.93
CA TYR A 72 15.60 6.88 4.56
C TYR A 72 16.83 7.66 4.08
N THR A 73 17.98 7.01 4.08
CA THR A 73 19.21 7.58 3.54
C THR A 73 18.95 7.85 2.07
N ARG A 74 18.88 9.13 1.69
CA ARG A 74 18.62 9.57 0.32
C ARG A 74 19.78 9.15 -0.57
N SER A 75 19.74 7.92 -1.06
CA SER A 75 20.68 7.40 -2.04
C SER A 75 20.51 8.21 -3.32
N SER A 76 21.53 8.98 -3.69
CA SER A 76 21.60 9.76 -4.94
C SER A 76 21.82 8.85 -6.16
N LYS A 77 21.20 7.67 -6.19
CA LYS A 77 21.23 6.78 -7.34
C LYS A 77 20.50 7.49 -8.49
N LEU A 78 21.25 7.77 -9.55
CA LEU A 78 20.69 8.21 -10.82
C LEU A 78 19.92 7.04 -11.43
N PHE A 79 18.59 7.08 -11.33
CA PHE A 79 17.73 6.10 -11.97
C PHE A 79 17.52 6.53 -13.42
N THR A 80 18.13 5.82 -14.36
CA THR A 80 17.76 5.90 -15.77
C THR A 80 16.55 5.01 -16.02
N SER A 81 15.53 5.51 -16.71
CA SER A 81 14.43 4.66 -17.17
C SER A 81 14.97 3.60 -18.13
N LYS A 82 14.57 2.34 -17.95
CA LYS A 82 14.87 1.25 -18.88
C LYS A 82 13.65 1.03 -19.77
N LEU A 83 13.83 1.09 -21.09
CA LEU A 83 12.78 0.71 -22.02
C LEU A 83 12.58 -0.82 -21.92
N HIS A 84 11.37 -1.23 -21.57
CA HIS A 84 10.97 -2.63 -21.57
C HIS A 84 10.12 -2.89 -22.82
N GLN A 85 10.43 -3.97 -23.53
CA GLN A 85 9.58 -4.50 -24.58
C GLN A 85 8.57 -5.44 -23.91
N PHE A 86 7.27 -5.17 -24.10
CA PHE A 86 6.17 -5.85 -23.40
C PHE A 86 5.58 -7.01 -24.22
N ASP A 87 6.27 -7.48 -25.25
CA ASP A 87 5.80 -8.57 -26.09
C ASP A 87 5.72 -9.89 -25.30
N ASN A 88 4.58 -10.58 -25.38
CA ASN A 88 4.35 -11.90 -24.77
C ASN A 88 4.48 -11.95 -23.23
N LEU A 89 4.13 -10.87 -22.52
CA LEU A 89 4.07 -10.93 -21.06
C LEU A 89 2.89 -11.78 -20.57
N PRO A 90 3.06 -12.51 -19.44
CA PRO A 90 1.96 -13.21 -18.81
C PRO A 90 0.88 -12.21 -18.35
N GLU A 91 -0.36 -12.69 -18.26
CA GLU A 91 -1.44 -11.90 -17.70
C GLU A 91 -1.08 -11.46 -16.26
N PRO A 92 -1.30 -10.18 -15.91
CA PRO A 92 -1.10 -9.72 -14.54
C PRO A 92 -1.94 -10.53 -13.57
N ARG A 93 -1.33 -11.01 -12.49
CA ARG A 93 -2.00 -11.74 -11.41
C ARG A 93 -1.80 -11.07 -10.06
N ASN A 94 -2.69 -11.35 -9.11
CA ASN A 94 -2.55 -10.90 -7.73
C ASN A 94 -1.64 -11.86 -6.94
N ALA A 95 -0.89 -11.33 -5.96
CA ALA A 95 0.08 -12.10 -5.17
C ALA A 95 -0.51 -13.32 -4.45
N THR A 96 -1.81 -13.31 -4.20
CA THR A 96 -2.55 -14.31 -3.42
C THR A 96 -3.04 -15.51 -4.24
N GLU A 97 -2.82 -15.54 -5.56
CA GLU A 97 -3.26 -16.64 -6.43
C GLU A 97 -2.21 -17.76 -6.61
N GLY A 98 -1.16 -17.79 -5.78
CA GLY A 98 -0.01 -18.70 -5.91
C GLY A 98 0.34 -19.51 -4.67
N ILE A 99 -0.62 -19.78 -3.78
CA ILE A 99 -0.44 -20.74 -2.69
C ILE A 99 -1.65 -21.67 -2.63
N TYR A 100 -1.59 -22.77 -3.39
CA TYR A 100 -2.00 -24.12 -3.02
C TYR A 100 -1.11 -25.11 -3.78
#